data_AF-A0A7S3GZP3-F1
#
_entry.id   AF-A0A7S3GZP3-F1
#
_cell.length_a   1.000
_cell.length_b   1.000
_cell.length_c   1.000
_cell.angle_alpha   90.00
_cell.angle_beta   90.00
_cell.angle_gamma   90.00
#
_symmetry.space_group_name_H-M   'P 1'
#
loop_
_entity.id
_entity.type
_entity.pdbx_description
1 polymer ?
#
loop_
_entity_poly.entity_id
_entity_poly.type
_entity_poly.pdbx_seq_one_letter_code
_entity_poly.pdbx_strand_id
1 'polypeptide(L)'
;EGKGKETELRHTVYKRQVDTSYMLKTQKARQFLSEVQKRFPVLPFSLRAIEDEQVARVGISEAKRHGLLEEYPVLKEKDGEFVAQFKFTVLLLPGGTKKITGLPLGPMEKLVVSAKAVTDEEMKKVLASSANPKKQKKKKAGAKDGEDKEDKEDKEGKEGDAKET
;
A
#
# COMPACT_ATOMS: atom_id res chain seq x y z
N GLU A 1 6.08 22.99 2.56
CA GLU A 1 6.07 23.48 1.13
C GLU A 1 5.90 22.36 0.09
N GLY A 2 5.60 21.13 0.53
CA GLY A 2 5.44 19.98 -0.38
C GLY A 2 6.75 19.51 -0.99
N LYS A 3 7.88 20.06 -0.53
CA LYS A 3 9.24 19.72 -0.95
C LYS A 3 9.96 19.20 0.27
N GLY A 4 9.84 17.89 0.50
CA GLY A 4 10.58 17.20 1.56
C GLY A 4 12.07 17.45 1.39
N LYS A 5 12.73 17.90 2.46
CA LYS A 5 14.18 18.09 2.49
C LYS A 5 14.82 16.82 3.03
N GLU A 6 15.99 16.48 2.49
CA GLU A 6 16.80 15.42 3.08
C GLU A 6 17.24 15.84 4.48
N THR A 7 17.12 14.90 5.41
CA THR A 7 17.52 15.12 6.80
C THR A 7 18.91 14.53 7.02
N GLU A 8 19.65 15.03 8.01
CA GLU A 8 20.91 14.45 8.47
C GLU A 8 20.77 13.06 9.12
N LEU A 9 19.54 12.54 9.22
CA LEU A 9 19.25 11.23 9.78
C LEU A 9 19.85 10.13 8.89
N ARG A 10 20.51 9.17 9.53
CA ARG A 10 21.10 8.01 8.84
C ARG A 10 20.02 7.22 8.09
N HIS A 11 20.25 6.98 6.80
CA HIS A 11 19.41 6.12 6.00
C HIS A 11 19.53 4.68 6.49
N THR A 12 18.40 4.01 6.74
CA THR A 12 18.37 2.65 7.30
C THR A 12 17.63 1.66 6.40
N VAL A 13 17.04 2.12 5.30
CA VAL A 13 16.28 1.30 4.37
C VAL A 13 16.97 1.33 3.01
N TYR A 14 17.23 0.15 2.47
CA TYR A 14 17.94 -0.05 1.20
C TYR A 14 17.21 -1.09 0.36
N LYS A 15 17.37 -1.00 -0.95
CA LYS A 15 16.95 -2.02 -1.91
C LYS A 15 18.13 -2.39 -2.79
N ARG A 16 18.25 -3.67 -3.10
CA ARG A 16 19.28 -4.16 -4.01
C ARG A 16 18.96 -3.77 -5.45
N GLN A 17 19.97 -3.27 -6.16
CA GLN A 17 19.92 -3.13 -7.61
C GLN A 17 20.40 -4.44 -8.24
N VAL A 18 19.51 -5.12 -8.96
CA VAL A 18 19.79 -6.44 -9.55
C VAL A 18 20.60 -6.31 -10.85
N ASP A 19 20.41 -5.18 -11.56
CA ASP A 19 21.04 -4.92 -12.85
C ASP A 19 22.53 -4.55 -12.72
N THR A 20 22.94 -4.04 -11.56
CA THR A 20 24.34 -3.71 -11.27
C THR A 20 25.06 -4.91 -10.66
N SER A 21 26.10 -5.40 -11.34
CA SER A 21 26.97 -6.45 -10.82
C SER A 21 28.37 -5.91 -10.55
N TYR A 22 28.80 -5.97 -9.29
CA TYR A 22 30.14 -5.59 -8.87
C TYR A 22 30.63 -6.55 -7.80
N MET A 23 31.86 -7.03 -7.96
CA MET A 23 32.48 -7.91 -6.98
C MET A 23 33.14 -7.07 -5.87
N LEU A 24 32.51 -7.08 -4.70
CA LEU A 24 33.01 -6.37 -3.52
C LEU A 24 34.39 -6.91 -3.09
N LYS A 25 35.29 -6.00 -2.72
CA LYS A 25 36.69 -6.29 -2.37
C LYS A 25 36.83 -6.80 -0.95
N THR A 26 36.05 -6.27 -0.02
CA THR A 26 36.13 -6.65 1.39
C THR A 26 35.39 -7.96 1.66
N GLN A 27 35.96 -8.87 2.47
CA GLN A 27 35.30 -10.12 2.84
C GLN A 27 33.96 -9.88 3.55
N LYS A 28 33.92 -8.91 4.48
CA LYS A 28 32.69 -8.50 5.17
C LYS A 28 31.62 -7.99 4.19
N ALA A 29 32.02 -7.20 3.19
CA ALA A 29 31.09 -6.68 2.18
C ALA A 29 30.51 -7.80 1.30
N ARG A 30 31.32 -8.80 0.92
CA ARG A 30 30.83 -10.01 0.23
C ARG A 30 29.86 -10.82 1.09
N GLN A 31 30.16 -10.99 2.38
CA GLN A 31 29.28 -11.67 3.33
C GLN A 31 27.92 -10.94 3.45
N PHE A 32 27.95 -9.62 3.61
CA PHE A 32 26.75 -8.77 3.64
C PHE A 32 25.90 -8.94 2.37
N LEU A 33 26.51 -8.82 1.18
CA LEU A 33 25.76 -8.94 -0.08
C LEU A 33 25.19 -10.36 -0.27
N SER A 34 25.91 -11.40 0.17
CA SER A 34 25.42 -12.77 0.13
C SER A 34 24.22 -12.98 1.07
N GLU A 35 24.24 -12.37 2.26
CA GLU A 35 23.11 -12.45 3.20
C GLU A 35 21.89 -11.71 2.64
N VAL A 36 22.08 -10.50 2.12
CA VAL A 36 21.02 -9.71 1.47
C VAL A 36 20.45 -10.47 0.28
N GLN A 37 21.27 -11.12 -0.55
CA GLN A 37 20.78 -11.91 -1.68
C GLN A 37 19.87 -13.07 -1.26
N LYS A 38 20.22 -13.74 -0.14
CA LYS A 38 19.48 -14.90 0.36
C LYS A 38 18.16 -14.49 1.00
N ARG A 39 18.17 -13.42 1.80
CA ARG A 39 17.02 -13.00 2.62
C ARG A 39 16.12 -11.99 1.91
N PHE A 40 16.69 -11.09 1.13
CA PHE A 40 16.02 -9.97 0.46
C PHE A 40 16.47 -9.84 -1.00
N PRO A 41 16.06 -10.76 -1.91
CA PRO A 41 16.57 -10.80 -3.27
C PRO A 41 16.30 -9.52 -4.08
N VAL A 42 15.07 -9.01 -3.99
CA VAL A 42 14.58 -7.85 -4.78
C VAL A 42 13.80 -6.84 -3.95
N LEU A 43 13.43 -7.19 -2.72
CA LEU A 43 12.59 -6.36 -1.86
C LEU A 43 13.45 -5.41 -1.01
N PRO A 44 12.92 -4.23 -0.65
CA PRO A 44 13.58 -3.35 0.32
C PRO A 44 13.75 -4.03 1.67
N PHE A 45 14.84 -3.73 2.35
CA PHE A 45 15.17 -4.24 3.67
C PHE A 45 15.69 -3.13 4.59
N SER A 46 15.56 -3.35 5.90
CA SER A 46 16.13 -2.48 6.92
C SER A 46 17.48 -3.02 7.37
N LEU A 47 18.42 -2.13 7.71
CA LEU A 47 19.70 -2.50 8.30
C LEU A 47 19.55 -3.33 9.59
N ARG A 48 18.48 -3.09 10.35
CA ARG A 48 18.17 -3.85 11.57
C ARG A 48 17.86 -5.33 11.32
N ALA A 49 17.53 -5.69 10.07
CA ALA A 49 17.25 -7.06 9.75
C ALA A 49 18.53 -7.90 9.65
N ILE A 50 19.68 -7.28 9.41
CA ILE A 50 20.99 -7.94 9.29
C ILE A 50 21.51 -8.29 10.68
N GLU A 51 22.02 -9.51 10.85
CA GLU A 51 22.41 -10.02 12.17
C GLU A 51 23.68 -9.34 12.71
N ASP A 52 24.69 -9.17 11.85
CA ASP A 52 25.97 -8.56 12.23
C ASP A 52 26.02 -7.08 11.80
N GLU A 53 25.95 -6.19 12.79
CA GLU A 53 26.00 -4.74 12.58
C GLU A 53 27.34 -4.26 12.02
N GLN A 54 28.46 -4.90 12.37
CA GLN A 54 29.79 -4.53 11.88
C GLN A 54 29.92 -4.89 10.40
N VAL A 55 29.43 -6.06 10.01
CA VAL A 55 29.37 -6.50 8.60
C VAL A 55 28.43 -5.59 7.80
N ALA A 56 27.26 -5.25 8.35
CA ALA A 56 26.33 -4.32 7.72
C ALA A 56 26.98 -2.95 7.49
N ARG A 57 27.59 -2.34 8.51
CA ARG A 57 28.17 -1.00 8.41
C ARG A 57 29.23 -0.90 7.33
N VAL A 58 30.13 -1.87 7.26
CA VAL A 58 31.18 -1.93 6.23
C VAL A 58 30.57 -2.24 4.86
N GLY A 59 29.69 -3.24 4.78
CA GLY A 59 29.07 -3.68 3.53
C GLY A 59 28.27 -2.57 2.82
N ILE A 60 27.51 -1.77 3.57
CA ILE A 60 26.71 -0.66 3.00
C ILE A 60 27.59 0.41 2.38
N SER A 61 28.67 0.82 3.05
CA SER A 61 29.54 1.89 2.53
C SER A 61 30.15 1.54 1.17
N GLU A 62 30.53 0.28 0.97
CA GLU A 62 31.10 -0.22 -0.27
C GLU A 62 29.99 -0.45 -1.32
N ALA A 63 28.88 -1.09 -0.93
CA ALA A 63 27.77 -1.39 -1.84
C ALA A 63 27.07 -0.13 -2.36
N LYS A 64 26.95 0.93 -1.53
CA LYS A 64 26.45 2.24 -1.94
C LYS A 64 27.39 2.91 -2.95
N ARG A 65 28.70 2.88 -2.68
CA ARG A 65 29.71 3.50 -3.57
C ARG A 65 29.71 2.90 -4.98
N HIS A 66 29.41 1.61 -5.09
CA HIS A 66 29.38 0.88 -6.35
C HIS A 66 27.98 0.72 -6.97
N GLY A 67 26.95 1.39 -6.44
CA GLY A 67 25.60 1.34 -7.02
C GLY A 67 24.97 -0.06 -6.98
N LEU A 68 25.32 -0.87 -5.98
CA LEU A 68 24.68 -2.17 -5.74
C LEU A 68 23.41 -2.05 -4.88
N LEU A 69 23.30 -0.95 -4.14
CA LEU A 69 22.16 -0.63 -3.30
C LEU A 69 21.61 0.74 -3.65
N GLU A 70 20.29 0.80 -3.81
CA GLU A 70 19.50 2.00 -3.84
C GLU A 70 19.07 2.35 -2.41
N GLU A 71 19.29 3.59 -2.00
CA GLU A 71 18.93 4.06 -0.66
C GLU A 71 17.58 4.76 -0.65
N TYR A 72 16.82 4.57 0.42
CA TYR A 72 15.60 5.33 0.68
C TYR A 72 15.90 6.43 1.71
N PRO A 73 16.10 7.68 1.28
CA PRO A 73 16.42 8.78 2.18
C PRO A 73 15.24 9.10 3.10
N VAL A 74 15.57 9.58 4.31
CA VAL A 74 14.55 10.08 5.25
C VAL A 74 14.28 11.54 4.94
N LEU A 75 13.11 11.81 4.38
CA LEU A 75 12.66 13.15 4.04
C LEU A 75 11.84 13.75 5.19
N LYS A 76 12.08 15.03 5.49
CA LYS A 76 11.35 15.78 6.51
C LYS A 76 10.89 17.13 5.95
N GLU A 77 9.74 17.60 6.39
CA GLU A 77 9.28 18.98 6.17
C GLU A 77 9.78 19.89 7.30
N LYS A 78 9.49 21.19 7.21
CA LYS A 78 9.90 22.18 8.23
C LYS A 78 9.31 21.82 9.60
N ASP A 79 10.01 22.23 10.67
CA ASP A 79 9.52 22.00 12.03
C ASP A 79 8.18 22.70 12.24
N GLY A 80 7.22 21.97 12.82
CA GLY A 80 5.84 22.42 13.01
C GLY A 80 4.88 22.11 11.85
N GLU A 81 5.37 21.59 10.72
CA GLU A 81 4.51 21.07 9.63
C GLU A 81 4.13 19.60 9.85
N PHE A 82 2.94 19.21 9.36
CA PHE A 82 2.43 17.84 9.45
C PHE A 82 2.35 17.21 8.06
N VAL A 83 2.79 15.96 7.94
CA VAL A 83 2.74 15.18 6.69
C VAL A 83 1.87 13.95 6.89
N ALA A 84 0.86 13.79 6.03
CA ALA A 84 0.00 12.60 6.01
C ALA A 84 0.30 11.77 4.76
N GLN A 85 0.48 10.45 4.93
CA GLN A 85 0.71 9.51 3.83
C GLN A 85 -0.27 8.35 3.90
N PHE A 86 -0.98 8.11 2.80
CA PHE A 86 -1.85 6.96 2.62
C PHE A 86 -1.32 6.10 1.47
N LYS A 87 -1.00 4.84 1.75
CA LYS A 87 -0.53 3.88 0.75
C LYS A 87 -1.44 2.66 0.75
N PHE A 88 -1.83 2.23 -0.44
CA PHE A 88 -2.65 1.05 -0.65
C PHE A 88 -2.30 0.38 -1.98
N THR A 89 -2.53 -0.92 -2.08
CA THR A 89 -2.37 -1.68 -3.33
C THR A 89 -3.74 -2.05 -3.91
N VAL A 90 -3.87 -1.90 -5.23
CA VAL A 90 -5.09 -2.16 -5.99
C VAL A 90 -4.78 -3.20 -7.07
N LEU A 91 -5.73 -4.11 -7.30
CA LEU A 91 -5.74 -4.96 -8.49
C LEU A 91 -6.63 -4.34 -9.56
N LEU A 92 -6.11 -4.28 -10.77
CA LEU A 92 -6.87 -3.93 -11.96
C LEU A 92 -7.36 -5.22 -12.61
N LEU A 93 -8.63 -5.56 -12.39
CA LEU A 93 -9.27 -6.76 -12.94
C LEU A 93 -10.26 -6.36 -14.05
N PRO A 94 -10.59 -7.27 -14.99
CA PRO A 94 -11.62 -7.00 -16.01
C PRO A 94 -13.00 -6.65 -15.45
N GLY A 95 -13.27 -7.04 -14.19
CA GLY A 95 -14.50 -6.73 -13.45
C GLY A 95 -14.48 -5.42 -12.66
N GLY A 96 -13.35 -4.70 -12.63
CA GLY A 96 -13.19 -3.45 -11.89
C GLY A 96 -11.94 -3.41 -11.01
N THR A 97 -11.75 -2.29 -10.34
CA THR A 97 -10.60 -2.01 -9.47
C THR A 97 -10.87 -2.50 -8.05
N LYS A 98 -10.07 -3.46 -7.56
CA LYS A 98 -10.21 -4.01 -6.21
C LYS A 98 -9.05 -3.58 -5.33
N LYS A 99 -9.34 -2.78 -4.30
CA LYS A 99 -8.39 -2.48 -3.22
C LYS A 99 -8.16 -3.74 -2.38
N ILE A 100 -6.90 -4.15 -2.19
CA ILE A 100 -6.53 -5.34 -1.40
C ILE A 100 -6.02 -4.93 -0.02
N THR A 101 -5.14 -3.93 0.01
CA THR A 101 -4.47 -3.47 1.22
C THR A 101 -4.79 -2.00 1.48
N GLY A 102 -4.44 -1.52 2.66
CA GLY A 102 -4.55 -0.12 3.05
C GLY A 102 -5.03 0.00 4.48
N LEU A 103 -4.79 1.17 5.08
CA LEU A 103 -5.23 1.44 6.44
C LEU A 103 -6.77 1.49 6.48
N PRO A 104 -7.43 0.85 7.46
CA PRO A 104 -8.84 1.08 7.71
C PRO A 104 -9.00 2.53 8.17
N LEU A 105 -9.64 3.36 7.34
CA LEU A 105 -9.76 4.79 7.63
C LEU A 105 -10.77 5.09 8.75
N GLY A 106 -11.43 4.07 9.32
CA GLY A 106 -12.34 4.21 10.47
C GLY A 106 -13.37 5.33 10.29
N PRO A 107 -13.95 5.84 11.39
CA PRO A 107 -14.76 7.06 11.36
C PRO A 107 -13.84 8.30 11.36
N MET A 108 -12.97 8.44 10.35
CA MET A 108 -12.05 9.59 10.25
C MET A 108 -12.78 10.93 10.25
N GLU A 109 -14.00 10.99 9.73
CA GLU A 109 -14.87 12.17 9.75
C GLU A 109 -15.16 12.68 11.17
N LYS A 110 -15.13 11.81 12.18
CA LYS A 110 -15.35 12.18 13.58
C LYS A 110 -14.06 12.57 14.29
N LEU A 111 -12.92 12.06 13.83
CA LEU A 111 -11.62 12.24 14.46
C LEU A 111 -10.84 13.43 13.88
N VAL A 112 -11.08 13.76 12.61
CA VAL A 112 -10.40 14.83 11.90
C VAL A 112 -11.44 15.85 11.44
N VAL A 113 -11.65 16.87 12.25
CA VAL A 113 -12.52 18.00 11.93
C VAL A 113 -11.71 19.05 11.20
N SER A 114 -11.91 19.17 9.88
CA SER A 114 -11.29 20.22 9.07
C SER A 114 -12.23 21.41 8.93
N ALA A 115 -11.71 22.61 9.16
CA ALA A 115 -12.43 23.85 8.84
C ALA A 115 -12.52 24.12 7.32
N LYS A 116 -11.72 23.41 6.52
CA LYS A 116 -11.65 23.59 5.06
C LYS A 116 -12.23 22.37 4.35
N ALA A 117 -13.09 22.63 3.37
CA ALA A 117 -13.66 21.62 2.49
C ALA A 117 -13.26 21.91 1.03
N VAL A 118 -13.29 20.88 0.19
CA VAL A 118 -13.07 21.04 -1.25
C VAL A 118 -14.20 21.90 -1.82
N THR A 119 -13.88 22.98 -2.53
CA THR A 119 -14.87 23.93 -3.08
C THR A 119 -15.21 23.63 -4.54
N ASP A 120 -14.22 23.20 -5.32
CA ASP A 120 -14.31 22.93 -6.76
C ASP A 120 -15.37 21.87 -7.12
N GLU A 121 -16.20 22.20 -8.10
CA GLU A 121 -17.35 21.40 -8.52
C GLU A 121 -16.93 20.14 -9.29
N GLU A 122 -15.85 20.20 -10.07
CA GLU A 122 -15.37 19.04 -10.83
C GLU A 122 -14.77 17.98 -9.89
N MET A 123 -13.94 18.41 -8.95
CA MET A 123 -13.36 17.53 -7.93
C MET A 123 -14.42 16.89 -7.03
N LYS A 124 -15.47 17.62 -6.65
CA LYS A 124 -16.61 17.05 -5.90
C LYS A 124 -17.32 15.94 -6.68
N LYS A 125 -17.54 16.13 -7.98
CA LYS A 125 -18.15 15.09 -8.84
C LYS A 125 -17.28 13.83 -8.90
N VAL A 126 -15.96 13.98 -8.99
CA VAL A 126 -15.02 12.84 -9.00
C VAL A 126 -14.97 12.13 -7.64
N LEU A 127 -14.92 12.86 -6.52
CA LEU A 127 -14.91 12.26 -5.18
C LEU A 127 -16.22 11.54 -4.84
N ALA A 128 -17.35 12.02 -5.36
CA ALA A 128 -18.65 11.33 -5.25
C ALA A 128 -18.76 10.11 -6.17
N SER A 129 -17.92 10.02 -7.21
CA SER A 129 -17.91 8.87 -8.12
C SER A 129 -17.35 7.63 -7.42
N SER A 130 -18.02 6.49 -7.58
CA SER A 130 -17.60 5.26 -6.91
C SER A 130 -16.29 4.73 -7.50
N ALA A 131 -15.32 4.47 -6.62
CA ALA A 131 -14.03 3.87 -6.96
C ALA A 131 -14.13 2.43 -7.49
N ASN A 132 -15.33 1.84 -7.54
CA ASN A 132 -15.58 0.54 -8.16
C ASN A 132 -16.89 0.61 -8.95
N PRO A 133 -16.88 1.16 -10.18
CA PRO A 133 -18.08 1.31 -10.96
C PRO A 133 -18.61 -0.09 -11.31
N LYS A 134 -19.70 -0.50 -10.65
CA LYS A 134 -20.44 -1.69 -11.04
C LYS A 134 -20.81 -1.50 -12.51
N LYS A 135 -20.28 -2.33 -13.41
CA LYS A 135 -20.81 -2.45 -14.78
C LYS A 135 -22.32 -2.62 -14.64
N GLN A 136 -23.08 -1.58 -14.99
CA GLN A 136 -24.52 -1.72 -15.12
C GLN A 136 -24.72 -2.83 -16.15
N LYS A 137 -25.23 -3.98 -15.70
CA LYS A 137 -25.81 -4.97 -16.62
C LYS A 137 -26.84 -4.17 -17.41
N LYS A 138 -26.55 -3.90 -18.69
CA LYS A 138 -27.56 -3.42 -19.65
C LYS A 138 -28.73 -4.39 -19.52
N LYS A 139 -29.83 -3.96 -18.89
CA LYS A 139 -31.13 -4.63 -19.02
C LYS A 139 -31.40 -4.59 -20.52
N LYS A 140 -31.27 -5.75 -21.19
CA LYS A 140 -31.79 -5.90 -22.54
C LYS A 140 -33.30 -5.68 -22.43
N ALA A 141 -33.78 -4.66 -23.14
CA ALA A 141 -35.19 -4.47 -23.41
C ALA A 141 -35.70 -5.70 -24.20
N GLY A 142 -36.78 -6.30 -23.70
CA GLY A 142 -37.60 -7.27 -24.40
C GLY A 142 -39.02 -7.07 -23.88
N ALA A 143 -39.89 -6.57 -24.73
CA ALA A 143 -41.27 -6.25 -24.42
C ALA A 143 -42.20 -7.41 -24.82
N LYS A 144 -43.27 -7.53 -24.03
CA LYS A 144 -44.62 -8.10 -24.29
C LYS A 144 -44.96 -9.55 -23.89
N ASP A 145 -45.82 -9.58 -22.87
CA ASP A 145 -47.15 -10.21 -22.73
C ASP A 145 -47.31 -11.73 -22.58
N GLY A 146 -48.05 -12.10 -21.53
CA GLY A 146 -48.66 -13.41 -21.29
C GLY A 146 -48.90 -13.69 -19.79
N GLU A 147 -50.14 -13.50 -19.33
CA GLU A 147 -50.68 -13.81 -17.99
C GLU A 147 -50.42 -15.27 -17.54
N ASP A 148 -50.18 -15.51 -16.24
CA ASP A 148 -51.22 -15.98 -15.29
C ASP A 148 -50.60 -16.64 -14.02
N LYS A 149 -51.33 -16.52 -12.89
CA LYS A 149 -51.28 -17.27 -11.61
C LYS A 149 -50.33 -16.88 -10.45
N GLU A 150 -50.97 -16.20 -9.49
CA GLU A 150 -51.06 -16.41 -8.02
C GLU A 150 -50.12 -17.41 -7.28
N ASP A 151 -49.67 -16.89 -6.14
CA ASP A 151 -49.44 -17.49 -4.82
C ASP A 151 -48.48 -18.68 -4.61
N LYS A 152 -47.40 -18.40 -3.87
CA LYS A 152 -47.25 -18.95 -2.50
C LYS A 152 -46.13 -18.27 -1.69
N GLU A 153 -46.50 -17.92 -0.46
CA GLU A 153 -45.64 -17.65 0.68
C GLU A 153 -44.61 -18.78 0.89
N ASP A 154 -43.42 -18.43 1.40
CA ASP A 154 -42.95 -19.01 2.66
C ASP A 154 -41.79 -18.18 3.21
N LYS A 155 -42.11 -17.52 4.33
CA LYS A 155 -41.19 -17.03 5.35
C LYS A 155 -40.85 -18.24 6.21
N GLU A 156 -39.57 -18.42 6.53
CA GLU A 156 -39.01 -18.84 7.83
C GLU A 156 -37.80 -19.76 7.71
N GLY A 157 -36.91 -19.60 8.68
CA GLY A 157 -35.62 -20.28 8.74
C GLY A 157 -34.62 -19.53 9.59
N LYS A 158 -35.04 -19.02 10.75
CA LYS A 158 -34.16 -18.56 11.83
C LYS A 158 -34.58 -19.29 13.11
N GLU A 159 -33.87 -20.36 13.43
CA GLU A 159 -33.73 -20.93 14.78
C GLU A 159 -32.21 -21.10 14.97
N GLY A 160 -31.58 -20.65 16.06
CA GLY A 160 -31.97 -20.75 17.46
C GLY A 160 -30.92 -21.67 18.11
N ASP A 161 -29.85 -21.11 18.64
CA ASP A 161 -29.60 -20.97 20.09
C ASP A 161 -29.50 -22.33 20.81
N ALA A 162 -28.30 -22.64 21.31
CA ALA A 162 -28.09 -23.59 22.40
C ALA A 162 -26.97 -23.06 23.27
N LYS A 163 -27.37 -22.24 24.24
CA LYS A 163 -26.65 -21.90 25.45
C LYS A 163 -26.52 -23.13 26.37
N GLU A 164 -25.52 -23.06 27.25
CA GLU A 164 -25.42 -23.70 28.58
C GLU A 164 -24.53 -24.95 28.68
N THR A 165 -23.31 -24.77 29.18
CA THR A 165 -22.89 -25.03 30.58
C THR A 165 -21.57 -24.33 30.87
#